data_AF-A0A133KLI8-F1
#
_entry.id   AF-A0A133KLI8-F1
#
_cell.length_a   1.000
_cell.length_b   1.000
_cell.length_c   1.000
_cell.angle_alpha   90.00
_cell.angle_beta   90.00
_cell.angle_gamma   90.00
#
_symmetry.space_group_name_H-M   'P 1'
#
loop_
_entity.id
_entity.type
_entity.pdbx_description
1 polymer ?
#
loop_
_entity_poly.entity_id
_entity_poly.type
_entity_poly.pdbx_seq_one_letter_code
_entity_poly.pdbx_strand_id
1 'polypeptide(L)'
;MVSCLKLIAAAMATGLLLTTAGCASTDDTNTPDGGTVTQSTGAVAIFTPSDGITLSQHTPLNKWAKLVPDITSELKKQGFKSANITTTTSSDLAKQSQDIQDYVVNHAVSAQSGKDSANKKDGADEKEITLIVAPAAETQTSTRQYGDYVSQTSGTATDRTGSDEAGSTDASESTDTSESANASSSDNASDSTDTESMPRMANALQLAKDSGMHVVLVANPVKDFTPDAFVELSTAERIGQIQASKLADKLQLDTISKDNPKAVEILLPYTASADGSDDEFAKEAFAGAWSVLQPYFKKGTAYSPSGLLTADTTDGQWESVAFKIDKDSRITDEITNRLKQKDSASHTRIDGIIAMNDYVASGVVDALDHLGYTGSAADINPSITLPGIVGNITGKQDLHRKKVPDPIKAPENDGDAANDGSASEKARDTQWPIITGYGAYVDELPQLVSGHQWMTAVEDRKGAATQLAQMCLKINQGTAVKSPQNLTKGTYPGVAGKNMPTLRPDLVAVSASNLKSTLIDPGYITLADAGM
;
A
#
# COMPACT_ATOMS: atom_id res chain seq x y z
N MET A 1 9.76 -26.07 -66.20
CA MET A 1 10.74 -26.76 -65.32
C MET A 1 10.14 -26.76 -63.92
N VAL A 2 9.23 -27.67 -63.55
CA VAL A 2 9.39 -29.10 -63.22
C VAL A 2 10.36 -29.35 -62.04
N SER A 3 9.76 -29.82 -60.93
CA SER A 3 10.29 -30.69 -59.85
C SER A 3 11.31 -30.13 -58.85
N CYS A 4 11.35 -30.48 -57.54
CA CYS A 4 10.85 -31.63 -56.73
C CYS A 4 10.71 -31.16 -55.26
N LEU A 5 9.64 -31.44 -54.48
CA LEU A 5 9.28 -32.66 -53.70
C LEU A 5 10.39 -33.12 -52.71
N LYS A 6 10.21 -33.18 -51.38
CA LYS A 6 9.46 -34.16 -50.51
C LYS A 6 9.43 -33.57 -49.06
N LEU A 7 8.36 -33.46 -48.26
CA LEU A 7 7.39 -34.40 -47.65
C LEU A 7 8.02 -35.58 -46.90
N ILE A 8 7.87 -35.67 -45.56
CA ILE A 8 7.33 -36.84 -44.79
C ILE A 8 6.88 -36.37 -43.39
N ALA A 9 5.63 -36.71 -43.04
CA ALA A 9 5.09 -36.82 -41.67
C ALA A 9 4.53 -38.25 -41.50
N ALA A 10 4.68 -38.85 -40.32
CA ALA A 10 3.90 -39.98 -39.73
C ALA A 10 4.64 -40.48 -38.47
N ALA A 11 4.11 -40.34 -37.26
CA ALA A 11 3.10 -41.17 -36.58
C ALA A 11 3.62 -42.55 -36.11
N MET A 12 3.55 -42.82 -34.80
CA MET A 12 3.00 -44.06 -34.23
C MET A 12 2.90 -44.00 -32.70
N ALA A 13 1.65 -44.05 -32.21
CA ALA A 13 1.29 -44.58 -30.90
C ALA A 13 1.32 -46.12 -30.92
N THR A 14 1.41 -46.77 -29.74
CA THR A 14 0.63 -47.95 -29.27
C THR A 14 1.44 -48.84 -28.30
N GLY A 15 0.79 -49.30 -27.21
CA GLY A 15 1.14 -50.51 -26.43
C GLY A 15 1.41 -50.23 -24.94
N LEU A 16 0.45 -50.21 -24.02
CA LEU A 16 -0.49 -51.22 -23.49
C LEU A 16 0.12 -52.26 -22.51
N LEU A 17 -0.26 -52.06 -21.24
CA LEU A 17 -0.49 -52.92 -20.06
C LEU A 17 -0.29 -54.46 -20.07
N LEU A 18 -0.09 -54.94 -18.82
CA LEU A 18 -0.17 -56.30 -18.20
C LEU A 18 1.22 -56.94 -17.93
N THR A 19 1.59 -57.33 -16.71
CA THR A 19 0.92 -58.36 -15.89
C THR A 19 1.37 -58.31 -14.41
N THR A 20 0.46 -58.71 -13.53
CA THR A 20 0.69 -59.07 -12.13
C THR A 20 1.26 -60.48 -12.01
N ALA A 21 2.27 -60.69 -11.16
CA ALA A 21 2.54 -61.97 -10.51
C ALA A 21 3.15 -61.69 -9.13
N GLY A 22 2.42 -62.04 -8.08
CA GLY A 22 2.97 -62.14 -6.73
C GLY A 22 3.63 -63.51 -6.53
N CYS A 23 4.67 -63.55 -5.70
CA CYS A 23 5.00 -64.68 -4.85
C CYS A 23 5.75 -64.15 -3.62
N ALA A 24 5.30 -64.60 -2.45
CA ALA A 24 5.91 -64.35 -1.16
C ALA A 24 7.16 -65.20 -0.99
N SER A 25 8.21 -64.61 -0.41
CA SER A 25 9.21 -65.32 0.38
C SER A 25 10.00 -64.29 1.19
N THR A 26 9.95 -64.45 2.51
CA THR A 26 10.81 -63.86 3.53
C THR A 26 12.28 -64.13 3.21
N ASP A 27 13.12 -63.09 3.19
CA ASP A 27 14.32 -62.97 4.03
C ASP A 27 15.12 -61.70 3.70
N ASP A 28 15.69 -61.15 4.76
CA ASP A 28 16.39 -59.87 4.89
C ASP A 28 17.38 -59.55 3.78
N THR A 29 17.27 -58.36 3.18
CA THR A 29 18.43 -57.54 2.78
C THR A 29 18.02 -56.07 2.52
N ASN A 30 18.66 -55.18 3.28
CA ASN A 30 18.78 -53.72 3.12
C ASN A 30 18.16 -53.09 1.86
N THR A 31 17.03 -52.40 2.04
CA THR A 31 16.57 -51.37 1.11
C THR A 31 17.13 -50.02 1.57
N PRO A 32 17.77 -49.21 0.70
CA PRO A 32 18.09 -47.83 1.05
C PRO A 32 16.79 -47.08 1.27
N ASP A 33 16.63 -46.57 2.48
CA ASP A 33 15.51 -45.74 2.89
C ASP A 33 15.46 -44.52 1.96
N GLY A 34 14.46 -44.49 1.08
CA GLY A 34 14.11 -43.32 0.27
C GLY A 34 13.44 -42.27 1.14
N GLY A 35 14.13 -41.85 2.21
CA GLY A 35 13.67 -40.81 3.11
C GLY A 35 13.57 -39.50 2.35
N THR A 36 12.35 -39.04 2.12
CA THR A 36 12.11 -37.62 1.82
C THR A 36 12.52 -36.85 3.07
N VAL A 37 13.72 -36.27 3.05
CA VAL A 37 14.18 -35.34 4.10
C VAL A 37 13.21 -34.17 4.07
N THR A 38 12.23 -34.18 4.97
CA THR A 38 11.37 -33.03 5.18
C THR A 38 12.22 -32.04 5.98
N GLN A 39 12.84 -31.08 5.30
CA GLN A 39 13.61 -30.03 5.99
C GLN A 39 12.70 -29.35 7.02
N SER A 40 13.22 -29.12 8.22
CA SER A 40 12.47 -28.40 9.26
C SER A 40 12.06 -27.03 8.73
N THR A 41 10.87 -26.57 9.11
CA THR A 41 10.42 -25.21 8.79
C THR A 41 11.08 -24.18 9.69
N GLY A 42 11.67 -24.59 10.82
CA GLY A 42 12.21 -23.68 11.83
C GLY A 42 11.13 -22.92 12.60
N ALA A 43 11.48 -21.71 13.05
CA ALA A 43 10.63 -20.79 13.77
C ALA A 43 10.60 -19.39 13.13
N VAL A 44 9.56 -18.62 13.46
CA VAL A 44 9.39 -17.22 13.05
C VAL A 44 8.97 -16.39 14.24
N ALA A 45 9.60 -15.23 14.41
CA ALA A 45 9.18 -14.21 15.37
C ALA A 45 8.81 -12.93 14.64
N ILE A 46 7.61 -12.42 14.88
CA ILE A 46 7.03 -11.27 14.18
C ILE A 46 6.98 -10.10 15.15
N PHE A 47 7.66 -9.01 14.83
CA PHE A 47 7.66 -7.77 15.58
C PHE A 47 7.04 -6.67 14.73
N THR A 48 5.94 -6.09 15.21
CA THR A 48 5.19 -5.03 14.51
C THR A 48 4.84 -3.91 15.47
N PRO A 49 4.63 -2.67 14.99
CA PRO A 49 4.04 -1.64 15.83
C PRO A 49 2.57 -1.96 16.09
N SER A 50 2.03 -1.43 17.18
CA SER A 50 0.57 -1.37 17.35
C SER A 50 -0.03 -0.42 16.32
N ASP A 51 -1.19 -0.78 15.78
CA ASP A 51 -1.97 0.15 14.98
C ASP A 51 -2.24 1.42 15.80
N GLY A 52 -2.02 2.58 15.19
CA GLY A 52 -2.36 3.85 15.84
C GLY A 52 -3.86 3.96 16.10
N ILE A 53 -4.23 4.58 17.23
CA ILE A 53 -5.64 4.92 17.49
C ILE A 53 -6.09 5.90 16.42
N THR A 54 -6.99 5.46 15.56
CA THR A 54 -7.75 6.32 14.65
C THR A 54 -9.04 6.68 15.38
N LEU A 55 -9.09 7.87 15.98
CA LEU A 55 -10.32 8.39 16.61
C LEU A 55 -11.39 8.77 15.57
N SER A 56 -11.01 8.79 14.29
CA SER A 56 -11.88 9.08 13.15
C SER A 56 -12.52 7.80 12.58
N GLN A 57 -13.74 7.90 12.05
CA GLN A 57 -14.37 6.82 11.28
C GLN A 57 -13.61 6.51 9.97
N HIS A 58 -12.85 7.50 9.48
CA HIS A 58 -11.99 7.42 8.30
C HIS A 58 -10.76 6.54 8.56
N THR A 59 -10.93 5.22 8.48
CA THR A 59 -9.86 4.25 8.78
C THR A 59 -9.45 3.47 7.53
N PRO A 60 -8.18 3.60 7.08
CA PRO A 60 -7.64 2.77 6.00
C PRO A 60 -7.62 1.28 6.35
N LEU A 61 -7.80 0.39 5.37
CA LEU A 61 -7.72 -1.07 5.56
C LEU A 61 -6.31 -1.60 5.85
N ASN A 62 -5.30 -0.82 5.51
CA ASN A 62 -3.89 -1.16 5.69
C ASN A 62 -3.50 -1.06 7.17
N LYS A 63 -3.68 -2.14 7.94
CA LYS A 63 -3.48 -2.22 9.39
C LYS A 63 -2.65 -3.42 9.82
N TRP A 64 -1.69 -3.27 10.73
CA TRP A 64 -0.86 -4.38 11.23
C TRP A 64 -1.69 -5.44 11.94
N ALA A 65 -2.73 -5.05 12.68
CA ALA A 65 -3.65 -6.01 13.32
C ALA A 65 -4.39 -6.91 12.32
N LYS A 66 -4.41 -6.54 11.03
CA LYS A 66 -4.95 -7.39 9.95
C LYS A 66 -3.87 -8.17 9.21
N LEU A 67 -2.67 -7.62 9.04
CA LEU A 67 -1.56 -8.29 8.34
C LEU A 67 -0.93 -9.40 9.19
N VAL A 68 -0.73 -9.19 10.50
CA VAL A 68 -0.09 -10.19 11.39
C VAL A 68 -0.87 -11.52 11.42
N PRO A 69 -2.21 -11.54 11.56
CA PRO A 69 -2.99 -12.76 11.43
C PRO A 69 -2.88 -13.43 10.05
N ASP A 70 -2.82 -12.64 8.97
CA ASP A 70 -2.67 -13.16 7.61
C ASP A 70 -1.30 -13.83 7.40
N ILE A 71 -0.21 -13.22 7.88
CA ILE A 71 1.13 -13.82 7.89
C ILE A 71 1.14 -15.10 8.72
N THR A 72 0.59 -15.05 9.93
CA THR A 72 0.52 -16.21 10.84
C THR A 72 -0.26 -17.37 10.22
N SER A 73 -1.40 -17.08 9.58
CA SER A 73 -2.19 -18.08 8.88
C SER A 73 -1.42 -18.69 7.73
N GLU A 74 -0.67 -17.90 6.97
CA GLU A 74 0.09 -18.42 5.85
C GLU A 74 1.32 -19.22 6.29
N LEU A 75 2.06 -18.78 7.30
CA LEU A 75 3.15 -19.57 7.88
C LEU A 75 2.67 -20.96 8.27
N LYS A 76 1.48 -21.07 8.89
CA LYS A 76 0.88 -22.39 9.20
C LYS A 76 0.58 -23.21 7.95
N LYS A 77 0.11 -22.61 6.86
CA LYS A 77 -0.09 -23.30 5.58
C LYS A 77 1.23 -23.78 4.96
N GLN A 78 2.32 -23.04 5.17
CA GLN A 78 3.68 -23.43 4.75
C GLN A 78 4.31 -24.51 5.65
N GLY A 79 3.60 -24.96 6.70
CA GLY A 79 4.02 -26.07 7.57
C GLY A 79 4.63 -25.65 8.91
N PHE A 80 4.74 -24.34 9.20
CA PHE A 80 5.24 -23.88 10.49
C PHE A 80 4.29 -24.29 11.63
N LYS A 81 4.84 -24.85 12.69
CA LYS A 81 4.08 -25.21 13.89
C LYS A 81 3.61 -23.94 14.60
N SER A 82 2.38 -23.94 15.13
CA SER A 82 1.84 -22.79 15.86
C SER A 82 2.69 -22.40 17.08
N ALA A 83 3.34 -23.38 17.74
CA ALA A 83 4.25 -23.14 18.87
C ALA A 83 5.57 -22.46 18.45
N ASN A 84 5.91 -22.46 17.16
CA ASN A 84 7.14 -21.88 16.61
C ASN A 84 6.88 -20.54 15.91
N ILE A 85 5.69 -19.97 16.07
CA ILE A 85 5.34 -18.65 15.56
C ILE A 85 5.07 -17.77 16.77
N THR A 86 5.90 -16.76 16.97
CA THR A 86 5.70 -15.75 18.03
C THR A 86 5.35 -14.41 17.39
N THR A 87 4.46 -13.66 18.03
CA THR A 87 4.02 -12.35 17.56
C THR A 87 4.10 -11.36 18.72
N THR A 88 4.80 -10.26 18.51
CA THR A 88 4.97 -9.17 19.46
C THR A 88 4.56 -7.87 18.79
N THR A 89 3.72 -7.12 19.50
CA THR A 89 3.25 -5.81 19.07
C THR A 89 3.68 -4.78 20.11
N SER A 90 4.31 -3.70 19.66
CA SER A 90 4.89 -2.68 20.54
C SER A 90 4.30 -1.30 20.23
N SER A 91 4.10 -0.47 21.27
CA SER A 91 3.46 0.85 21.15
C SER A 91 4.26 1.86 20.33
N ASP A 92 5.59 1.75 20.39
CA ASP A 92 6.54 2.71 19.89
C ASP A 92 7.90 2.03 19.61
N LEU A 93 8.82 2.79 19.02
CA LEU A 93 10.15 2.31 18.66
C LEU A 93 10.99 1.90 19.87
N ALA A 94 10.86 2.62 20.99
CA ALA A 94 11.61 2.34 22.21
C ALA A 94 11.24 0.97 22.77
N LYS A 95 9.95 0.71 22.97
CA LYS A 95 9.44 -0.58 23.43
C LYS A 95 9.76 -1.69 22.45
N GLN A 96 9.63 -1.44 21.14
CA GLN A 96 9.95 -2.43 20.11
C GLN A 96 11.43 -2.81 20.11
N SER A 97 12.32 -1.83 20.24
CA SER A 97 13.78 -2.08 20.29
C SER A 97 14.17 -2.93 21.51
N GLN A 98 13.50 -2.73 22.66
CA GLN A 98 13.68 -3.55 23.86
C GLN A 98 13.13 -4.96 23.67
N ASP A 99 11.92 -5.10 23.12
CA ASP A 99 11.29 -6.40 22.87
C ASP A 99 12.13 -7.29 21.95
N ILE A 100 12.70 -6.70 20.89
CA ILE A 100 13.62 -7.39 19.98
C ILE A 100 14.92 -7.78 20.71
N GLN A 101 15.50 -6.85 21.47
CA GLN A 101 16.72 -7.12 22.24
C GLN A 101 16.53 -8.29 23.22
N ASP A 102 15.45 -8.27 24.00
CA ASP A 102 15.14 -9.32 24.97
C ASP A 102 14.92 -10.67 24.29
N TYR A 103 14.18 -10.70 23.18
CA TYR A 103 13.98 -11.91 22.40
C TYR A 103 15.29 -12.50 21.89
N VAL A 104 16.13 -11.66 21.29
CA VAL A 104 17.42 -12.07 20.71
C VAL A 104 18.36 -12.58 21.78
N VAL A 105 18.52 -11.87 22.90
CA VAL A 105 19.40 -12.28 24.00
C VAL A 105 18.96 -13.62 24.56
N ASN A 106 17.67 -13.81 24.82
CA ASN A 106 17.14 -15.07 25.37
C ASN A 106 17.40 -16.28 24.45
N HIS A 107 17.29 -16.10 23.14
CA HIS A 107 17.55 -17.17 22.17
C HIS A 107 19.04 -17.36 21.86
N ALA A 108 19.85 -16.30 21.84
CA ALA A 108 21.30 -16.38 21.65
C ALA A 108 21.98 -17.12 22.83
N VAL A 109 21.58 -16.82 24.06
CA VAL A 109 22.08 -17.52 25.28
C VAL A 109 21.68 -19.01 25.25
N SER A 110 20.47 -19.32 24.79
CA SER A 110 19.99 -20.70 24.64
C SER A 110 20.79 -21.47 23.59
N ALA A 111 21.12 -20.83 22.47
CA ALA A 111 21.96 -21.40 21.42
C ALA A 111 23.41 -21.66 21.87
N GLN A 112 23.95 -20.83 22.77
CA GLN A 112 25.28 -21.05 23.36
C GLN A 112 25.28 -22.15 24.43
N SER A 113 24.23 -22.23 25.26
CA SER A 113 24.09 -23.24 26.32
C SER A 113 23.83 -24.66 25.78
N GLY A 114 23.25 -24.77 24.58
CA GLY A 114 23.00 -26.04 23.90
C GLY A 114 24.24 -26.76 23.36
N LYS A 115 25.43 -26.12 23.36
CA LYS A 115 26.69 -26.77 22.96
C LYS A 115 27.22 -27.77 24.01
N ASP A 116 26.75 -27.69 25.25
CA ASP A 116 27.23 -28.53 26.36
C ASP A 116 26.25 -29.64 26.79
N SER A 117 25.10 -29.83 26.12
CA SER A 117 24.12 -30.87 26.47
C SER A 117 23.66 -31.68 25.27
N ALA A 118 24.32 -32.81 25.05
CA ALA A 118 24.05 -33.79 23.99
C ALA A 118 22.73 -34.58 24.13
N ASN A 119 21.72 -34.07 24.86
CA ASN A 119 20.52 -34.85 25.15
C ASN A 119 19.24 -34.00 25.27
N LYS A 120 18.82 -33.37 24.17
CA LYS A 120 17.44 -32.93 23.96
C LYS A 120 17.00 -33.31 22.54
N LYS A 121 16.14 -34.33 22.45
CA LYS A 121 15.61 -34.87 21.17
C LYS A 121 14.45 -34.05 20.58
N ASP A 122 13.99 -33.01 21.28
CA ASP A 122 12.83 -32.19 20.88
C ASP A 122 13.19 -30.79 20.33
N GLY A 123 14.48 -30.41 20.30
CA GLY A 123 14.94 -29.05 19.95
C GLY A 123 15.36 -28.84 18.49
N ALA A 124 14.95 -29.72 17.56
CA ALA A 124 15.38 -29.64 16.16
C ALA A 124 14.80 -28.42 15.42
N ASP A 125 13.65 -27.91 15.86
CA ASP A 125 12.93 -26.81 15.19
C ASP A 125 13.34 -25.41 15.67
N GLU A 126 14.19 -25.29 16.70
CA GLU A 126 14.71 -24.01 17.21
C GLU A 126 16.00 -23.56 16.51
N LYS A 127 16.54 -24.36 15.59
CA LYS A 127 17.86 -24.10 14.98
C LYS A 127 17.87 -23.00 13.92
N GLU A 128 16.72 -22.72 13.32
CA GLU A 128 16.57 -21.73 12.23
C GLU A 128 15.41 -20.80 12.59
N ILE A 129 15.74 -19.58 13.02
CA ILE A 129 14.78 -18.56 13.42
C ILE A 129 14.85 -17.41 12.42
N THR A 130 13.72 -17.05 11.82
CA THR A 130 13.58 -15.81 11.05
C THR A 130 12.82 -14.76 11.88
N LEU A 131 13.41 -13.58 12.04
CA LEU A 131 12.76 -12.40 12.59
C LEU A 131 12.11 -11.60 11.46
N ILE A 132 10.79 -11.46 11.48
CA ILE A 132 10.05 -10.50 10.66
C ILE A 132 9.89 -9.23 11.49
N VAL A 133 10.49 -8.13 11.07
CA VAL A 133 10.51 -6.88 11.84
C VAL A 133 9.99 -5.74 10.98
N ALA A 134 8.87 -5.15 11.39
CA ALA A 134 8.40 -3.86 10.88
C ALA A 134 8.78 -2.77 11.89
N PRO A 135 9.82 -1.96 11.63
CA PRO A 135 10.21 -0.90 12.55
C PRO A 135 9.07 0.10 12.77
N ALA A 136 8.76 0.37 14.04
CA ALA A 136 7.83 1.41 14.41
C ALA A 136 8.35 2.76 13.91
N ALA A 137 7.50 3.51 13.22
CA ALA A 137 7.80 4.85 12.72
C ALA A 137 6.76 5.82 13.26
N GLU A 138 7.20 7.04 13.57
CA GLU A 138 6.28 8.12 13.90
C GLU A 138 5.60 8.61 12.62
N THR A 139 4.28 8.42 12.55
CA THR A 139 3.49 8.87 11.41
C THR A 139 2.84 10.22 11.71
N GLN A 140 3.09 11.19 10.84
CA GLN A 140 2.41 12.50 10.84
C GLN A 140 0.91 12.34 10.49
N THR A 141 0.10 13.36 10.80
CA THR A 141 -1.35 13.34 10.60
C THR A 141 -1.75 13.04 9.14
N SER A 142 -1.08 13.66 8.16
CA SER A 142 -1.31 13.40 6.73
C SER A 142 -0.98 11.96 6.35
N THR A 143 0.13 11.41 6.84
CA THR A 143 0.58 10.08 6.44
C THR A 143 -0.25 8.95 7.08
N ARG A 144 -0.83 9.19 8.26
CA ARG A 144 -1.78 8.25 8.89
C ARG A 144 -2.98 7.93 7.99
N GLN A 145 -3.35 8.85 7.11
CA GLN A 145 -4.45 8.67 6.15
C GLN A 145 -4.14 7.64 5.05
N TYR A 146 -2.90 7.15 4.93
CA TYR A 146 -2.57 6.09 3.96
C TYR A 146 -2.51 4.69 4.61
N GLY A 147 -2.62 4.64 5.94
CA GLY A 147 -2.55 3.41 6.72
C GLY A 147 -1.13 2.99 7.06
N ASP A 148 -1.02 1.90 7.82
CA ASP A 148 0.14 1.64 8.65
C ASP A 148 1.29 0.94 7.90
N TYR A 149 1.04 0.50 6.67
CA TYR A 149 2.03 -0.18 5.81
C TYR A 149 2.96 0.77 5.08
N VAL A 150 2.57 2.04 5.01
CA VAL A 150 3.21 2.99 4.13
C VAL A 150 4.59 3.35 4.68
N SER A 151 5.61 3.16 3.85
CA SER A 151 6.98 3.44 4.24
C SER A 151 7.13 4.92 4.62
N GLN A 152 7.73 5.15 5.79
CA GLN A 152 8.17 6.48 6.19
C GLN A 152 9.65 6.58 5.79
N THR A 153 9.95 7.28 4.68
CA THR A 153 11.33 7.61 4.35
C THR A 153 11.89 8.40 5.51
N SER A 154 13.03 7.96 6.05
CA SER A 154 13.62 8.50 7.27
C SER A 154 13.98 9.98 7.12
N GLY A 155 13.01 10.87 7.33
CA GLY A 155 13.27 12.10 8.06
C GLY A 155 13.80 11.67 9.41
N THR A 156 14.98 12.17 9.75
CA THR A 156 15.56 12.09 11.09
C THR A 156 14.47 12.03 12.14
N ALA A 157 14.55 11.08 13.07
CA ALA A 157 13.86 11.20 14.35
C ALA A 157 14.25 12.56 14.92
N THR A 158 13.45 13.58 14.65
CA THR A 158 13.66 14.92 15.14
C THR A 158 12.97 14.95 16.48
N ASP A 159 13.82 15.03 17.51
CA ASP A 159 13.46 15.41 18.87
C ASP A 159 12.30 16.40 18.83
N ARG A 160 11.13 16.02 19.35
CA ARG A 160 10.16 16.99 19.85
C ARG A 160 9.07 16.36 20.71
N THR A 161 9.32 16.48 22.01
CA THR A 161 8.38 16.81 23.08
C THR A 161 6.90 16.86 22.69
N GLY A 162 6.15 15.90 23.21
CA GLY A 162 4.69 15.96 23.24
C GLY A 162 4.21 17.25 23.89
N SER A 163 3.42 18.02 23.15
CA SER A 163 2.44 18.92 23.73
C SER A 163 1.18 18.85 22.87
N ASP A 164 0.23 18.08 23.37
CA ASP A 164 -1.17 18.27 23.04
C ASP A 164 -1.56 19.69 23.46
N GLU A 165 -2.00 20.55 22.54
CA GLU A 165 -2.91 21.64 22.92
C GLU A 165 -3.96 21.87 21.84
N ALA A 166 -5.17 21.39 22.17
CA ALA A 166 -6.40 22.04 21.79
C ALA A 166 -6.59 23.32 22.63
N GLY A 167 -6.92 24.45 22.00
CA GLY A 167 -7.67 25.53 22.67
C GLY A 167 -7.00 26.92 22.76
N SER A 168 -7.48 27.83 21.91
CA SER A 168 -7.72 29.27 22.11
C SER A 168 -7.29 29.96 23.43
N THR A 169 -6.53 31.07 23.37
CA THR A 169 -6.98 32.48 23.59
C THR A 169 -5.82 33.47 23.82
N ASP A 170 -5.94 34.63 23.14
CA ASP A 170 -5.67 36.03 23.52
C ASP A 170 -4.35 36.56 24.15
N ALA A 171 -4.14 37.85 23.89
CA ALA A 171 -2.94 38.68 24.02
C ALA A 171 -2.41 39.00 25.44
N SER A 172 -1.10 39.32 25.54
CA SER A 172 -0.55 40.60 26.09
C SER A 172 0.95 40.54 26.40
N GLU A 173 1.62 41.69 26.22
CA GLU A 173 3.04 42.04 26.41
C GLU A 173 3.60 41.85 27.85
N SER A 174 4.92 41.62 27.97
CA SER A 174 5.92 42.53 28.62
C SER A 174 7.09 41.84 29.38
N THR A 175 8.31 42.21 28.95
CA THR A 175 9.61 42.50 29.65
C THR A 175 10.16 41.74 30.88
N ASP A 176 11.45 41.36 30.71
CA ASP A 176 12.64 41.57 31.58
C ASP A 176 13.10 40.64 32.74
N THR A 177 14.37 40.22 32.60
CA THR A 177 15.49 40.08 33.58
C THR A 177 15.57 38.96 34.65
N SER A 178 16.54 38.05 34.41
CA SER A 178 17.63 37.50 35.26
C SER A 178 17.56 37.37 36.81
N GLU A 179 17.84 36.16 37.34
CA GLU A 179 18.96 35.75 38.25
C GLU A 179 18.59 34.60 39.25
N SER A 180 19.45 33.57 39.26
CA SER A 180 19.85 32.57 40.30
C SER A 180 18.97 32.19 41.51
N ALA A 181 18.72 30.88 41.70
CA ALA A 181 19.32 30.04 42.79
C ALA A 181 18.59 28.69 43.03
N ASN A 182 19.34 27.59 42.88
CA ASN A 182 19.40 26.35 43.69
C ASN A 182 18.14 25.83 44.45
N ALA A 183 17.57 24.69 44.01
CA ALA A 183 17.00 23.67 44.90
C ALA A 183 16.82 22.31 44.21
N SER A 184 17.14 21.26 44.97
CA SER A 184 17.12 19.83 44.64
C SER A 184 15.71 19.25 44.39
N SER A 185 15.71 18.11 43.67
CA SER A 185 14.72 17.02 43.60
C SER A 185 13.37 17.28 42.93
N SER A 186 13.17 16.73 41.74
CA SER A 186 12.33 15.54 41.48
C SER A 186 12.13 15.37 39.96
N ASP A 187 12.27 14.13 39.52
CA ASP A 187 11.58 13.49 38.39
C ASP A 187 11.37 14.31 37.11
N ASN A 188 12.23 14.05 36.11
CA ASN A 188 11.78 14.02 34.72
C ASN A 188 12.72 13.13 33.89
N ALA A 189 12.38 11.84 33.80
CA ALA A 189 12.99 10.89 32.90
C ALA A 189 12.02 10.63 31.75
N SER A 190 12.00 11.51 30.75
CA SER A 190 11.23 11.26 29.52
C SER A 190 11.87 11.86 28.26
N ASP A 191 13.16 12.19 28.29
CA ASP A 191 13.77 13.01 27.22
C ASP A 191 15.03 12.37 26.60
N SER A 192 15.16 11.04 26.67
CA SER A 192 16.36 10.35 26.15
C SER A 192 16.09 8.99 25.47
N THR A 193 14.83 8.62 25.21
CA THR A 193 14.50 7.25 24.76
C THR A 193 14.60 7.08 23.24
N ASP A 194 14.26 8.07 22.43
CA ASP A 194 14.12 7.85 20.98
C ASP A 194 15.45 7.90 20.22
N THR A 195 16.39 8.76 20.65
CA THR A 195 17.72 8.89 20.04
C THR A 195 18.53 7.58 20.11
N GLU A 196 18.33 6.76 21.14
CA GLU A 196 19.02 5.46 21.30
C GLU A 196 18.23 4.26 20.77
N SER A 197 16.95 4.40 20.45
CA SER A 197 16.09 3.26 20.12
C SER A 197 16.40 2.63 18.77
N MET A 198 16.62 3.45 17.73
CA MET A 198 17.02 2.94 16.41
C MET A 198 18.41 2.25 16.44
N PRO A 199 19.46 2.85 17.06
CA PRO A 199 20.73 2.16 17.27
C PRO A 199 20.61 0.87 18.09
N ARG A 200 19.78 0.84 19.15
CA ARG A 200 19.53 -0.37 19.95
C ARG A 200 18.93 -1.48 19.11
N MET A 201 17.93 -1.15 18.29
CA MET A 201 17.33 -2.11 17.36
C MET A 201 18.36 -2.64 16.37
N ALA A 202 19.14 -1.76 15.72
CA ALA A 202 20.18 -2.17 14.78
C ALA A 202 21.19 -3.14 15.43
N ASN A 203 21.65 -2.82 16.65
CA ASN A 203 22.56 -3.69 17.40
C ASN A 203 21.94 -5.04 17.78
N ALA A 204 20.67 -5.05 18.21
CA ALA A 204 19.96 -6.28 18.54
C ALA A 204 19.77 -7.18 17.30
N LEU A 205 19.41 -6.60 16.16
CA LEU A 205 19.27 -7.34 14.90
C LEU A 205 20.62 -7.84 14.39
N GLN A 206 21.70 -7.07 14.55
CA GLN A 206 23.04 -7.54 14.22
C GLN A 206 23.45 -8.73 15.11
N LEU A 207 23.20 -8.66 16.41
CA LEU A 207 23.42 -9.78 17.34
C LEU A 207 22.60 -11.02 16.94
N ALA A 208 21.37 -10.84 16.46
CA ALA A 208 20.53 -11.93 15.96
C ALA A 208 21.22 -12.65 14.79
N LYS A 209 21.71 -11.89 13.80
CA LYS A 209 22.45 -12.44 12.65
C LYS A 209 23.74 -13.14 13.07
N ASP A 210 24.51 -12.51 13.96
CA ASP A 210 25.75 -13.09 14.49
C ASP A 210 25.50 -14.39 15.27
N SER A 211 24.30 -14.55 15.81
CA SER A 211 23.82 -15.77 16.51
C SER A 211 23.20 -16.81 15.57
N GLY A 212 23.16 -16.55 14.26
CA GLY A 212 22.64 -17.48 13.25
C GLY A 212 21.15 -17.35 12.95
N MET A 213 20.48 -16.31 13.46
CA MET A 213 19.10 -15.99 13.05
C MET A 213 19.10 -15.24 11.71
N HIS A 214 17.96 -15.25 11.04
CA HIS A 214 17.73 -14.43 9.85
C HIS A 214 16.84 -13.23 10.18
N VAL A 215 17.01 -12.13 9.45
CA VAL A 215 16.22 -10.91 9.63
C VAL A 215 15.59 -10.49 8.31
N VAL A 216 14.27 -10.35 8.31
CA VAL A 216 13.47 -9.76 7.24
C VAL A 216 12.88 -8.46 7.74
N LEU A 217 13.29 -7.33 7.15
CA LEU A 217 12.68 -6.03 7.44
C LEU A 217 11.44 -5.82 6.57
N VAL A 218 10.40 -5.17 7.11
CA VAL A 218 9.13 -4.92 6.43
C VAL A 218 8.76 -3.43 6.55
N ALA A 219 8.30 -2.84 5.45
CA ALA A 219 7.87 -1.43 5.30
C ALA A 219 8.97 -0.38 5.49
N ASN A 220 9.65 -0.36 6.63
CA ASN A 220 10.64 0.65 6.99
C ASN A 220 12.05 0.06 7.10
N PRO A 221 13.08 0.79 6.66
CA PRO A 221 14.47 0.40 6.89
C PRO A 221 14.88 0.58 8.36
N VAL A 222 15.94 -0.11 8.76
CA VAL A 222 16.70 0.21 9.98
C VAL A 222 18.03 0.79 9.54
N LYS A 223 18.32 2.02 9.99
CA LYS A 223 19.54 2.75 9.62
C LYS A 223 20.78 1.93 9.98
N ASP A 224 21.75 1.93 9.06
CA ASP A 224 23.05 1.25 9.21
C ASP A 224 22.97 -0.28 9.41
N PHE A 225 21.85 -0.91 9.04
CA PHE A 225 21.64 -2.36 9.15
C PHE A 225 21.26 -3.00 7.80
N THR A 226 21.82 -4.19 7.53
CA THR A 226 21.53 -4.98 6.32
C THR A 226 20.77 -6.26 6.68
N PRO A 227 19.47 -6.36 6.40
CA PRO A 227 18.71 -7.59 6.60
C PRO A 227 19.03 -8.63 5.52
N ASP A 228 18.57 -9.87 5.75
CA ASP A 228 18.67 -10.96 4.78
C ASP A 228 17.67 -10.81 3.63
N ALA A 229 16.54 -10.14 3.89
CA ALA A 229 15.60 -9.67 2.89
C ALA A 229 14.82 -8.44 3.37
N PHE A 230 14.23 -7.72 2.42
CA PHE A 230 13.34 -6.59 2.69
C PHE A 230 12.00 -6.80 1.99
N VAL A 231 10.93 -6.40 2.65
CA VAL A 231 9.58 -6.31 2.07
C VAL A 231 9.18 -4.85 2.01
N GLU A 232 9.27 -4.29 0.81
CA GLU A 232 8.81 -2.95 0.49
C GLU A 232 7.30 -3.03 0.23
N LEU A 233 6.52 -2.69 1.25
CA LEU A 233 5.08 -2.49 1.13
C LEU A 233 4.81 -1.21 0.32
N SER A 234 3.69 -0.56 0.58
CA SER A 234 3.28 0.66 -0.09
C SER A 234 4.25 1.80 0.18
N THR A 235 4.65 2.52 -0.87
CA THR A 235 5.46 3.74 -0.78
C THR A 235 4.66 4.90 -1.36
N ALA A 236 5.00 6.13 -0.95
CA ALA A 236 4.35 7.34 -1.47
C ALA A 236 4.40 7.39 -3.01
N GLU A 237 5.58 7.15 -3.58
CA GLU A 237 5.81 7.12 -5.02
C GLU A 237 4.90 6.10 -5.72
N ARG A 238 4.81 4.87 -5.20
CA ARG A 238 3.98 3.82 -5.80
C ARG A 238 2.49 4.15 -5.71
N ILE A 239 2.06 4.82 -4.64
CA ILE A 239 0.68 5.31 -4.48
C ILE A 239 0.37 6.35 -5.57
N GLY A 240 1.21 7.38 -5.72
CA GLY A 240 1.03 8.38 -6.77
C GLY A 240 1.04 7.75 -8.16
N GLN A 241 1.96 6.83 -8.41
CA GLN A 241 2.10 6.15 -9.70
C GLN A 241 0.86 5.32 -10.08
N ILE A 242 0.31 4.50 -9.16
CA ILE A 242 -0.87 3.68 -9.46
C ILE A 242 -2.08 4.56 -9.74
N GLN A 243 -2.30 5.61 -8.95
CA GLN A 243 -3.43 6.53 -9.13
C GLN A 243 -3.36 7.24 -10.49
N ALA A 244 -2.19 7.80 -10.81
CA ALA A 244 -1.97 8.47 -12.09
C ALA A 244 -2.10 7.52 -13.28
N SER A 245 -1.57 6.29 -13.18
CA SER A 245 -1.67 5.29 -14.25
C SER A 245 -3.12 4.93 -14.53
N LYS A 246 -3.91 4.67 -13.47
CA LYS A 246 -5.33 4.33 -13.62
C LYS A 246 -6.15 5.49 -14.17
N LEU A 247 -5.88 6.71 -13.74
CA LEU A 247 -6.52 7.91 -14.29
C LEU A 247 -6.17 8.11 -15.76
N ALA A 248 -4.89 7.98 -16.15
CA ALA A 248 -4.44 8.12 -17.54
C ALA A 248 -5.08 7.09 -18.46
N ASP A 249 -5.15 5.82 -18.02
CA ASP A 249 -5.83 4.73 -18.73
C ASP A 249 -7.33 5.03 -18.92
N LYS A 250 -8.00 5.43 -17.85
CA LYS A 250 -9.45 5.69 -17.83
C LYS A 250 -9.82 6.90 -18.71
N LEU A 251 -9.00 7.95 -18.71
CA LEU A 251 -9.15 9.11 -19.59
C LEU A 251 -8.63 8.88 -21.02
N GLN A 252 -7.99 7.73 -21.26
CA GLN A 252 -7.37 7.35 -22.52
C GLN A 252 -6.35 8.39 -23.04
N LEU A 253 -5.55 8.98 -22.15
CA LEU A 253 -4.67 10.13 -22.47
C LEU A 253 -3.67 9.85 -23.61
N ASP A 254 -3.29 8.59 -23.83
CA ASP A 254 -2.46 8.18 -24.96
C ASP A 254 -3.11 8.44 -26.33
N THR A 255 -4.44 8.32 -26.39
CA THR A 255 -5.23 8.35 -27.63
C THR A 255 -5.84 9.71 -27.94
N ILE A 256 -5.91 10.59 -26.94
CA ILE A 256 -6.49 11.93 -27.06
C ILE A 256 -5.54 12.87 -27.86
N SER A 257 -6.11 13.84 -28.58
CA SER A 257 -5.37 14.89 -29.27
C SER A 257 -5.35 16.20 -28.46
N LYS A 258 -4.38 17.07 -28.77
CA LYS A 258 -4.25 18.41 -28.17
C LYS A 258 -5.43 19.35 -28.44
N ASP A 259 -6.30 19.00 -29.39
CA ASP A 259 -7.48 19.79 -29.74
C ASP A 259 -8.66 19.49 -28.80
N ASN A 260 -8.57 18.41 -28.01
CA ASN A 260 -9.54 18.04 -26.99
C ASN A 260 -8.81 17.51 -25.73
N PRO A 261 -7.96 18.33 -25.10
CA PRO A 261 -7.18 17.89 -23.95
C PRO A 261 -8.09 17.63 -22.74
N LYS A 262 -7.58 16.84 -21.78
CA LYS A 262 -8.29 16.53 -20.54
C LYS A 262 -7.82 17.42 -19.40
N ALA A 263 -8.78 17.97 -18.66
CA ALA A 263 -8.54 18.76 -17.47
C ALA A 263 -8.22 17.84 -16.28
N VAL A 264 -7.04 17.96 -15.68
CA VAL A 264 -6.58 17.11 -14.57
C VAL A 264 -5.96 17.95 -13.45
N GLU A 265 -6.33 17.63 -12.21
CA GLU A 265 -5.76 18.20 -10.98
C GLU A 265 -5.14 17.12 -10.08
N ILE A 266 -4.13 17.49 -9.29
CA ILE A 266 -3.55 16.65 -8.22
C ILE A 266 -3.77 17.37 -6.90
N LEU A 267 -4.39 16.69 -5.94
CA LEU A 267 -4.67 17.20 -4.60
C LEU A 267 -3.77 16.46 -3.62
N LEU A 268 -2.67 17.11 -3.26
CA LEU A 268 -1.60 16.55 -2.47
C LEU A 268 -1.64 17.10 -1.04
N PRO A 269 -2.15 16.35 -0.06
CA PRO A 269 -2.14 16.80 1.32
C PRO A 269 -0.75 16.65 1.93
N TYR A 270 -0.38 17.59 2.80
CA TYR A 270 0.84 17.48 3.60
C TYR A 270 0.62 17.96 5.03
N THR A 271 1.49 17.54 5.95
CA THR A 271 1.53 18.09 7.31
C THR A 271 2.77 18.96 7.41
N ALA A 272 2.61 20.20 7.83
CA ALA A 272 3.77 21.09 8.00
C ALA A 272 4.67 20.56 9.13
N SER A 273 5.95 20.33 8.83
CA SER A 273 6.91 19.98 9.86
C SER A 273 7.19 21.19 10.76
N ALA A 274 7.34 20.96 12.07
CA ALA A 274 7.64 21.99 13.05
C ALA A 274 9.03 22.64 12.84
N ASP A 275 9.95 21.91 12.21
CA ASP A 275 11.30 22.38 11.87
C ASP A 275 11.40 23.01 10.47
N GLY A 276 10.29 23.05 9.73
CA GLY A 276 10.23 23.60 8.37
C GLY A 276 10.89 22.72 7.30
N SER A 277 11.21 21.45 7.61
CA SER A 277 11.65 20.49 6.61
C SER A 277 10.55 20.15 5.61
N ASP A 278 10.96 19.81 4.39
CA ASP A 278 10.07 19.37 3.32
C ASP A 278 9.34 18.08 3.71
N ASP A 279 8.08 17.94 3.28
CA ASP A 279 7.32 16.70 3.43
C ASP A 279 7.80 15.70 2.35
N GLU A 280 8.79 14.87 2.69
CA GLU A 280 9.37 13.89 1.76
C GLU A 280 8.32 12.91 1.24
N PHE A 281 7.30 12.60 2.06
CA PHE A 281 6.20 11.76 1.64
C PHE A 281 5.40 12.43 0.51
N ALA A 282 5.02 13.70 0.68
CA ALA A 282 4.30 14.46 -0.34
C ALA A 282 5.12 14.58 -1.63
N LYS A 283 6.42 14.85 -1.52
CA LYS A 283 7.34 14.94 -2.64
C LYS A 283 7.46 13.63 -3.42
N GLU A 284 7.65 12.50 -2.74
CA GLU A 284 7.70 11.18 -3.38
C GLU A 284 6.37 10.82 -4.05
N ALA A 285 5.25 11.09 -3.38
CA ALA A 285 3.91 10.88 -3.94
C ALA A 285 3.70 11.68 -5.23
N PHE A 286 4.08 12.95 -5.23
CA PHE A 286 4.03 13.79 -6.43
C PHE A 286 4.95 13.26 -7.53
N ALA A 287 6.20 12.90 -7.21
CA ALA A 287 7.13 12.35 -8.18
C ALA A 287 6.57 11.08 -8.85
N GLY A 288 5.95 10.19 -8.06
CA GLY A 288 5.27 9.00 -8.57
C GLY A 288 4.13 9.32 -9.54
N ALA A 289 3.22 10.21 -9.17
CA ALA A 289 2.11 10.63 -10.03
C ALA A 289 2.60 11.37 -11.28
N TRP A 290 3.56 12.28 -11.11
CA TRP A 290 4.09 13.11 -12.19
C TRP A 290 4.93 12.31 -13.19
N SER A 291 5.59 11.23 -12.76
CA SER A 291 6.29 10.31 -13.66
C SER A 291 5.38 9.74 -14.76
N VAL A 292 4.08 9.62 -14.48
CA VAL A 292 3.05 9.16 -15.41
C VAL A 292 2.38 10.30 -16.16
N LEU A 293 2.05 11.41 -15.47
CA LEU A 293 1.27 12.49 -16.06
C LEU A 293 2.10 13.48 -16.90
N GLN A 294 3.38 13.69 -16.57
CA GLN A 294 4.22 14.70 -17.23
C GLN A 294 4.27 14.55 -18.76
N PRO A 295 4.39 13.35 -19.36
CA PRO A 295 4.36 13.20 -20.82
C PRO A 295 3.09 13.75 -21.47
N TYR A 296 1.92 13.64 -20.81
CA TYR A 296 0.65 14.12 -21.34
C TYR A 296 0.51 15.64 -21.26
N PHE A 297 1.04 16.26 -20.20
CA PHE A 297 1.14 17.71 -20.09
C PHE A 297 2.09 18.29 -21.14
N LYS A 298 3.25 17.65 -21.37
CA LYS A 298 4.19 18.04 -22.44
C LYS A 298 3.60 17.91 -23.84
N LYS A 299 2.81 16.86 -24.10
CA LYS A 299 2.10 16.65 -25.36
C LYS A 299 0.91 17.62 -25.55
N GLY A 300 0.45 18.23 -24.46
CA GLY A 300 -0.75 19.08 -24.44
C GLY A 300 -2.05 18.27 -24.54
N THR A 301 -2.04 16.98 -24.16
CA THR A 301 -3.26 16.14 -24.10
C THR A 301 -3.89 16.14 -22.70
N ALA A 302 -3.18 16.66 -21.71
CA ALA A 302 -3.70 17.00 -20.39
C ALA A 302 -3.28 18.43 -20.01
N TYR A 303 -4.09 19.11 -19.19
CA TYR A 303 -3.78 20.42 -18.63
C TYR A 303 -4.40 20.56 -17.23
N SER A 304 -3.86 21.48 -16.41
CA SER A 304 -4.44 21.84 -15.11
C SER A 304 -5.30 23.10 -15.26
N PRO A 305 -6.61 23.03 -14.93
CA PRO A 305 -7.48 24.20 -14.98
C PRO A 305 -7.04 25.35 -14.08
N SER A 306 -6.46 25.05 -12.91
CA SER A 306 -5.93 26.07 -11.99
C SER A 306 -4.63 26.71 -12.47
N GLY A 307 -3.94 26.08 -13.42
CA GLY A 307 -2.64 26.50 -13.92
C GLY A 307 -1.47 26.16 -12.99
N LEU A 308 -1.70 25.39 -11.92
CA LEU A 308 -0.66 24.96 -10.98
C LEU A 308 0.32 23.96 -11.61
N LEU A 309 -0.13 23.20 -12.61
CA LEU A 309 0.69 22.27 -13.38
C LEU A 309 0.78 22.70 -14.85
N THR A 310 1.99 22.66 -15.40
CA THR A 310 2.28 23.04 -16.79
C THR A 310 3.19 22.02 -17.46
N ALA A 311 3.42 22.17 -18.77
CA ALA A 311 4.37 21.34 -19.52
C ALA A 311 5.82 21.44 -18.99
N ASP A 312 6.15 22.55 -18.31
CA ASP A 312 7.48 22.84 -17.78
C ASP A 312 7.65 22.39 -16.32
N THR A 313 6.58 21.92 -15.66
CA THR A 313 6.64 21.46 -14.27
C THR A 313 7.57 20.24 -14.12
N THR A 314 8.48 20.31 -13.16
CA THR A 314 9.39 19.20 -12.78
C THR A 314 8.83 18.42 -11.58
N ASP A 315 9.35 17.21 -11.38
CA ASP A 315 9.04 16.35 -10.23
C ASP A 315 9.43 16.95 -8.87
N GLY A 316 10.34 17.93 -8.83
CA GLY A 316 10.71 18.66 -7.63
C GLY A 316 9.75 19.80 -7.23
N GLN A 317 8.73 20.14 -8.04
CA GLN A 317 7.82 21.27 -7.79
C GLN A 317 6.49 20.83 -7.18
N TRP A 318 6.55 19.90 -6.22
CA TRP A 318 5.39 19.28 -5.59
C TRP A 318 4.55 20.28 -4.77
N GLU A 319 5.18 21.32 -4.22
CA GLU A 319 4.53 22.33 -3.37
C GLU A 319 3.44 23.10 -4.11
N SER A 320 3.54 23.18 -5.44
CA SER A 320 2.55 23.87 -6.29
C SER A 320 1.16 23.28 -6.19
N VAL A 321 1.06 21.96 -5.94
CA VAL A 321 -0.22 21.24 -5.82
C VAL A 321 -0.52 20.81 -4.40
N ALA A 322 0.40 21.09 -3.47
CA ALA A 322 0.30 20.68 -2.08
C ALA A 322 -0.53 21.65 -1.25
N PHE A 323 -1.25 21.12 -0.27
CA PHE A 323 -1.98 21.93 0.70
C PHE A 323 -1.91 21.31 2.09
N LYS A 324 -1.83 22.17 3.10
CA LYS A 324 -1.75 21.74 4.50
C LYS A 324 -3.12 21.21 4.95
N ILE A 325 -3.16 20.04 5.58
CA ILE A 325 -4.34 19.56 6.31
C ILE A 325 -4.22 19.96 7.78
N ASP A 326 -4.80 21.10 8.15
CA ASP A 326 -4.97 21.50 9.56
C ASP A 326 -6.44 21.63 9.99
N LYS A 327 -7.39 21.48 9.05
CA LYS A 327 -8.83 21.38 9.28
C LYS A 327 -9.51 20.70 8.09
N ASP A 328 -10.63 20.03 8.32
CA ASP A 328 -11.36 19.29 7.27
C ASP A 328 -11.77 20.18 6.08
N SER A 329 -12.16 21.43 6.37
CA SER A 329 -12.59 22.36 5.32
C SER A 329 -11.50 22.70 4.31
N ARG A 330 -10.21 22.41 4.60
CA ARG A 330 -9.09 22.75 3.69
C ARG A 330 -9.24 22.10 2.33
N ILE A 331 -9.73 20.86 2.27
CA ILE A 331 -9.88 20.14 1.00
C ILE A 331 -10.96 20.82 0.14
N THR A 332 -12.11 21.13 0.74
CA THR A 332 -13.21 21.81 0.07
C THR A 332 -12.82 23.22 -0.37
N ASP A 333 -12.12 23.98 0.49
CA ASP A 333 -11.61 25.31 0.19
C ASP A 333 -10.64 25.26 -1.01
N GLU A 334 -9.75 24.26 -1.05
CA GLU A 334 -8.75 24.10 -2.10
C GLU A 334 -9.38 23.82 -3.47
N ILE A 335 -10.29 22.83 -3.54
CA ILE A 335 -11.00 22.51 -4.79
C ILE A 335 -11.85 23.69 -5.25
N THR A 336 -12.58 24.32 -4.32
CA THR A 336 -13.41 25.49 -4.63
C THR A 336 -12.57 26.60 -5.23
N ASN A 337 -11.38 26.86 -4.69
CA ASN A 337 -10.48 27.89 -5.21
C ASN A 337 -9.89 27.53 -6.59
N ARG A 338 -9.47 26.27 -6.79
CA ARG A 338 -8.90 25.82 -8.07
C ARG A 338 -9.90 25.81 -9.21
N LEU A 339 -11.17 25.52 -8.91
CA LEU A 339 -12.25 25.48 -9.90
C LEU A 339 -13.04 26.80 -9.99
N LYS A 340 -12.68 27.81 -9.19
CA LYS A 340 -13.36 29.12 -9.17
C LYS A 340 -13.20 29.84 -10.50
N GLN A 341 -14.31 30.23 -11.12
CA GLN A 341 -14.31 31.13 -12.26
C GLN A 341 -14.45 32.60 -11.86
N LYS A 342 -13.93 33.50 -12.70
CA LYS A 342 -14.08 34.96 -12.55
C LYS A 342 -15.50 35.44 -12.84
N ASP A 343 -16.28 34.68 -13.58
CA ASP A 343 -17.66 34.99 -13.97
C ASP A 343 -18.61 33.89 -13.46
N SER A 344 -19.71 34.28 -12.82
CA SER A 344 -20.52 33.40 -11.94
C SER A 344 -21.42 32.40 -12.66
N ALA A 345 -21.34 32.31 -14.01
CA ALA A 345 -22.34 31.64 -14.84
C ALA A 345 -21.86 30.36 -15.54
N SER A 346 -20.57 30.01 -15.45
CA SER A 346 -19.95 28.83 -16.07
C SER A 346 -19.13 28.01 -15.07
N HIS A 347 -19.21 26.68 -15.18
CA HIS A 347 -18.40 25.76 -14.37
C HIS A 347 -17.02 25.59 -14.99
N THR A 348 -16.00 25.32 -14.18
CA THR A 348 -14.68 24.97 -14.70
C THR A 348 -14.68 23.50 -15.06
N ARG A 349 -14.48 23.16 -16.34
CA ARG A 349 -14.37 21.76 -16.72
C ARG A 349 -13.21 21.07 -16.00
N ILE A 350 -13.49 19.90 -15.44
CA ILE A 350 -12.52 19.00 -14.81
C ILE A 350 -12.86 17.57 -15.24
N ASP A 351 -11.89 16.83 -15.78
CA ASP A 351 -12.09 15.45 -16.26
C ASP A 351 -11.57 14.43 -15.24
N GLY A 352 -10.54 14.77 -14.45
CA GLY A 352 -9.99 13.88 -13.43
C GLY A 352 -9.26 14.60 -12.30
N ILE A 353 -9.35 14.04 -11.10
CA ILE A 353 -8.68 14.53 -9.89
C ILE A 353 -7.95 13.37 -9.23
N ILE A 354 -6.63 13.50 -9.08
CA ILE A 354 -5.86 12.62 -8.20
C ILE A 354 -6.04 13.14 -6.77
N ALA A 355 -6.98 12.58 -6.02
CA ALA A 355 -7.01 12.73 -4.57
C ALA A 355 -6.12 11.63 -3.97
N MET A 356 -5.07 12.04 -3.26
CA MET A 356 -3.99 11.12 -2.88
C MET A 356 -4.41 10.03 -1.90
N ASN A 357 -5.45 10.24 -1.10
CA ASN A 357 -6.06 9.23 -0.23
C ASN A 357 -7.58 9.41 -0.16
N ASP A 358 -8.29 8.45 0.43
CA ASP A 358 -9.75 8.45 0.48
C ASP A 358 -10.33 9.59 1.35
N TYR A 359 -9.61 10.05 2.38
CA TYR A 359 -10.00 11.24 3.14
C TYR A 359 -10.04 12.50 2.25
N VAL A 360 -9.02 12.70 1.41
CA VAL A 360 -9.03 13.78 0.41
C VAL A 360 -10.12 13.55 -0.63
N ALA A 361 -10.33 12.31 -1.08
CA ALA A 361 -11.38 11.99 -2.05
C ALA A 361 -12.77 12.38 -1.52
N SER A 362 -13.06 12.09 -0.25
CA SER A 362 -14.30 12.46 0.43
C SER A 362 -14.54 13.97 0.39
N GLY A 363 -13.55 14.76 0.81
CA GLY A 363 -13.64 16.23 0.76
C GLY A 363 -13.75 16.80 -0.66
N VAL A 364 -13.20 16.12 -1.67
CA VAL A 364 -13.36 16.49 -3.10
C VAL A 364 -14.78 16.21 -3.58
N VAL A 365 -15.36 15.06 -3.22
CA VAL A 365 -16.76 14.72 -3.54
C VAL A 365 -17.69 15.79 -2.97
N ASP A 366 -17.56 16.10 -1.68
CA ASP A 366 -18.35 17.15 -1.03
C ASP A 366 -18.22 18.50 -1.75
N ALA A 367 -16.99 18.89 -2.12
CA ALA A 367 -16.76 20.15 -2.82
C ALA A 367 -17.46 20.22 -4.18
N LEU A 368 -17.39 19.14 -4.96
CA LEU A 368 -18.00 19.08 -6.29
C LEU A 368 -19.52 19.08 -6.22
N ASP A 369 -20.12 18.42 -5.22
CA ASP A 369 -21.56 18.49 -4.96
C ASP A 369 -22.00 19.93 -4.65
N HIS A 370 -21.28 20.62 -3.77
CA HIS A 370 -21.56 22.03 -3.44
C HIS A 370 -21.37 22.96 -4.64
N LEU A 371 -20.43 22.65 -5.54
CA LEU A 371 -20.18 23.39 -6.76
C LEU A 371 -21.19 23.07 -7.88
N GLY A 372 -22.06 22.07 -7.70
CA GLY A 372 -23.10 21.72 -8.67
C GLY A 372 -22.65 20.84 -9.83
N TYR A 373 -21.55 20.09 -9.67
CA TYR A 373 -21.22 19.02 -10.61
C TYR A 373 -22.24 17.89 -10.51
N THR A 374 -22.47 17.18 -11.61
CA THR A 374 -23.55 16.19 -11.73
C THR A 374 -23.10 14.93 -12.44
N GLY A 375 -23.70 13.79 -12.08
CA GLY A 375 -23.38 12.48 -12.64
C GLY A 375 -22.44 11.68 -11.74
N SER A 376 -21.75 10.70 -12.32
CA SER A 376 -20.76 9.87 -11.62
C SER A 376 -19.72 9.33 -12.61
N ALA A 377 -18.58 8.85 -12.09
CA ALA A 377 -17.49 8.27 -12.87
C ALA A 377 -17.57 6.73 -12.99
N ALA A 378 -18.71 6.13 -12.64
CA ALA A 378 -18.88 4.68 -12.57
C ALA A 378 -18.48 3.96 -13.88
N ASP A 379 -17.75 2.84 -13.75
CA ASP A 379 -17.42 1.93 -14.87
C ASP A 379 -18.64 1.18 -15.43
N ILE A 380 -19.77 1.26 -14.72
CA ILE A 380 -20.98 0.50 -14.95
C ILE A 380 -21.99 1.43 -15.63
N ASN A 381 -22.52 1.00 -16.77
CA ASN A 381 -23.49 1.74 -17.58
C ASN A 381 -24.59 2.40 -16.71
N PRO A 382 -24.93 3.70 -16.88
CA PRO A 382 -25.94 4.41 -16.08
C PRO A 382 -27.36 3.80 -16.12
N SER A 383 -27.63 2.83 -17.00
CA SER A 383 -28.85 2.01 -16.97
C SER A 383 -28.80 0.82 -16.00
N ILE A 384 -27.67 0.60 -15.30
CA ILE A 384 -27.56 -0.30 -14.16
C ILE A 384 -27.83 0.52 -12.90
N THR A 385 -29.01 0.33 -12.35
CA THR A 385 -29.43 0.94 -11.09
C THR A 385 -28.54 0.48 -9.92
N LEU A 386 -28.41 1.27 -8.84
CA LEU A 386 -27.76 0.85 -7.59
C LEU A 386 -28.16 -0.58 -7.15
N PRO A 387 -29.45 -0.99 -7.21
CA PRO A 387 -29.88 -2.38 -7.03
C PRO A 387 -29.17 -3.44 -7.89
N GLY A 388 -28.77 -3.12 -9.12
CA GLY A 388 -28.02 -4.03 -9.99
C GLY A 388 -26.54 -4.16 -9.63
N ILE A 389 -25.94 -3.09 -9.09
CA ILE A 389 -24.59 -3.12 -8.52
C ILE A 389 -24.58 -3.95 -7.23
N VAL A 390 -25.52 -3.67 -6.32
CA VAL A 390 -25.74 -4.48 -5.10
C VAL A 390 -26.11 -5.92 -5.44
N GLY A 391 -26.92 -6.13 -6.49
CA GLY A 391 -27.26 -7.45 -7.02
C GLY A 391 -26.05 -8.24 -7.46
N ASN A 392 -25.06 -7.60 -8.09
CA ASN A 392 -23.80 -8.25 -8.44
C ASN A 392 -22.93 -8.56 -7.24
N ILE A 393 -22.81 -7.61 -6.32
CA ILE A 393 -21.97 -7.79 -5.14
C ILE A 393 -22.54 -8.91 -4.25
N THR A 394 -23.87 -9.06 -4.21
CA THR A 394 -24.55 -10.17 -3.53
C THR A 394 -24.62 -11.48 -4.35
N GLY A 395 -24.02 -11.53 -5.54
CA GLY A 395 -23.98 -12.73 -6.40
C GLY A 395 -25.30 -13.09 -7.09
N LYS A 396 -26.25 -12.15 -7.15
CA LYS A 396 -27.58 -12.33 -7.74
C LYS A 396 -27.68 -11.86 -9.19
N GLN A 397 -26.68 -11.12 -9.70
CA GLN A 397 -26.73 -10.53 -11.04
C GLN A 397 -25.34 -10.31 -11.65
N ASP A 398 -25.09 -10.73 -12.88
CA ASP A 398 -23.84 -10.40 -13.57
C ASP A 398 -23.84 -8.95 -14.10
N LEU A 399 -22.78 -8.17 -13.83
CA LEU A 399 -22.61 -6.84 -14.40
C LEU A 399 -22.13 -6.96 -15.84
N HIS A 400 -22.95 -6.50 -16.79
CA HIS A 400 -22.53 -6.37 -18.17
C HIS A 400 -21.56 -5.19 -18.32
N ARG A 401 -20.27 -5.51 -18.47
CA ARG A 401 -19.23 -4.54 -18.83
C ARG A 401 -19.46 -4.07 -20.27
N LYS A 402 -19.77 -2.80 -20.45
CA LYS A 402 -19.71 -2.12 -21.75
C LYS A 402 -18.63 -1.04 -21.65
N LYS A 403 -18.04 -0.64 -22.79
CA LYS A 403 -17.21 0.56 -22.83
C LYS A 403 -18.06 1.70 -22.28
N VAL A 404 -17.61 2.38 -21.22
CA VAL A 404 -18.26 3.62 -20.76
C VAL A 404 -18.30 4.51 -21.99
N PRO A 405 -19.50 4.90 -22.48
CA PRO A 405 -19.60 5.83 -23.59
C PRO A 405 -18.68 7.02 -23.28
N ASP A 406 -17.95 7.51 -24.29
CA ASP A 406 -17.29 8.81 -24.15
C ASP A 406 -18.37 9.74 -23.58
N PRO A 407 -18.16 10.42 -22.44
CA PRO A 407 -19.23 11.19 -21.82
C PRO A 407 -19.86 12.26 -22.75
N ILE A 408 -19.18 12.56 -23.86
CA ILE A 408 -19.66 13.42 -24.94
C ILE A 408 -20.71 12.71 -25.85
N LYS A 409 -20.80 11.39 -25.85
CA LYS A 409 -21.73 10.58 -26.66
C LYS A 409 -22.74 9.83 -25.78
N ALA A 410 -23.99 10.31 -25.79
CA ALA A 410 -25.15 9.59 -25.26
C ALA A 410 -25.36 8.23 -25.99
N PRO A 411 -26.00 7.23 -25.35
CA PRO A 411 -26.26 5.94 -25.98
C PRO A 411 -27.15 6.08 -27.22
N GLU A 412 -26.73 5.44 -28.32
CA GLU A 412 -27.53 5.34 -29.55
C GLU A 412 -28.81 4.53 -29.27
N ASN A 413 -29.97 5.18 -29.40
CA ASN A 413 -31.23 4.49 -29.63
C ASN A 413 -31.34 4.27 -31.15
N ASP A 414 -31.42 3.02 -31.59
CA ASP A 414 -31.73 2.67 -32.97
C ASP A 414 -33.14 3.18 -33.31
N GLY A 415 -33.21 4.34 -33.97
CA GLY A 415 -34.46 4.94 -34.41
C GLY A 415 -34.31 6.37 -34.89
N ASP A 416 -34.09 6.51 -36.19
CA ASP A 416 -34.24 7.71 -37.01
C ASP A 416 -33.18 8.83 -36.94
N ALA A 417 -32.59 9.07 -38.11
CA ALA A 417 -31.62 10.12 -38.38
C ALA A 417 -32.29 11.52 -38.41
N ALA A 418 -31.88 12.39 -37.47
CA ALA A 418 -31.61 13.82 -37.68
C ALA A 418 -31.27 14.54 -36.35
N ASN A 419 -30.07 15.13 -36.24
CA ASN A 419 -29.70 16.28 -35.38
C ASN A 419 -29.89 16.11 -33.84
N ASP A 420 -28.90 16.12 -32.96
CA ASP A 420 -27.92 17.18 -32.62
C ASP A 420 -26.88 16.56 -31.66
N GLY A 421 -25.60 16.62 -32.03
CA GLY A 421 -24.48 16.09 -31.25
C GLY A 421 -23.83 17.09 -30.30
N SER A 422 -24.60 17.97 -29.64
CA SER A 422 -24.05 18.89 -28.64
C SER A 422 -24.83 18.84 -27.32
N ALA A 423 -24.29 18.13 -26.34
CA ALA A 423 -24.53 18.55 -24.96
C ALA A 423 -24.08 20.02 -24.85
N SER A 424 -24.95 20.89 -24.34
CA SER A 424 -24.61 22.31 -24.15
C SER A 424 -23.27 22.41 -23.39
N GLU A 425 -22.44 23.41 -23.70
CA GLU A 425 -21.14 23.63 -23.01
C GLU A 425 -21.29 23.56 -21.49
N LYS A 426 -22.36 24.14 -20.97
CA LYS A 426 -22.72 24.07 -19.54
C LYS A 426 -22.89 22.64 -19.02
N ALA A 427 -23.57 21.77 -19.76
CA ALA A 427 -23.76 20.37 -19.37
C ALA A 427 -22.46 19.56 -19.41
N ARG A 428 -21.52 19.93 -20.29
CA ARG A 428 -20.19 19.32 -20.37
C ARG A 428 -19.28 19.79 -19.23
N ASP A 429 -19.39 21.07 -18.85
CA ASP A 429 -18.55 21.67 -17.82
C ASP A 429 -19.00 21.31 -16.39
N THR A 430 -20.27 20.90 -16.20
CA THR A 430 -20.83 20.40 -14.93
C THR A 430 -20.67 18.89 -14.74
N GLN A 431 -19.97 18.21 -15.63
CA GLN A 431 -19.92 16.75 -15.57
C GLN A 431 -19.00 16.26 -14.44
N TRP A 432 -19.44 15.25 -13.69
CA TRP A 432 -18.65 14.64 -12.62
C TRP A 432 -17.30 14.09 -13.13
N PRO A 433 -16.17 14.46 -12.49
CA PRO A 433 -14.84 13.98 -12.86
C PRO A 433 -14.53 12.58 -12.32
N ILE A 434 -13.48 11.96 -12.85
CA ILE A 434 -12.88 10.77 -12.24
C ILE A 434 -12.12 11.18 -10.98
N ILE A 435 -12.45 10.56 -9.84
CA ILE A 435 -11.76 10.82 -8.56
C ILE A 435 -11.05 9.54 -8.10
N THR A 436 -9.75 9.60 -7.90
CA THR A 436 -8.97 8.50 -7.31
C THR A 436 -8.91 8.62 -5.79
N GLY A 437 -8.44 7.58 -5.10
CA GLY A 437 -8.11 7.59 -3.68
C GLY A 437 -7.17 6.45 -3.33
N TYR A 438 -6.88 6.29 -2.06
CA TYR A 438 -6.01 5.24 -1.52
C TYR A 438 -6.39 4.97 -0.06
N GLY A 439 -6.41 3.68 0.32
CA GLY A 439 -6.70 3.20 1.67
C GLY A 439 -7.95 2.33 1.79
N ALA A 440 -8.86 2.39 0.81
CA ALA A 440 -10.17 1.74 0.79
C ALA A 440 -10.98 1.90 2.09
N TYR A 441 -11.17 3.14 2.51
CA TYR A 441 -11.85 3.46 3.76
C TYR A 441 -13.26 2.87 3.77
N VAL A 442 -13.59 2.14 4.83
CA VAL A 442 -14.85 1.39 4.91
C VAL A 442 -16.06 2.31 4.76
N ASP A 443 -16.00 3.47 5.41
CA ASP A 443 -17.01 4.52 5.36
C ASP A 443 -17.10 5.25 4.01
N GLU A 444 -16.06 5.17 3.17
CA GLU A 444 -16.05 5.74 1.80
C GLU A 444 -16.44 4.73 0.71
N LEU A 445 -16.61 3.44 1.05
CA LEU A 445 -17.07 2.42 0.08
C LEU A 445 -18.41 2.75 -0.60
N PRO A 446 -19.40 3.40 0.05
CA PRO A 446 -20.59 3.88 -0.64
C PRO A 446 -20.28 4.88 -1.76
N GLN A 447 -19.27 5.75 -1.59
CA GLN A 447 -18.83 6.68 -2.64
C GLN A 447 -18.19 5.93 -3.82
N LEU A 448 -17.45 4.85 -3.52
CA LEU A 448 -16.90 3.96 -4.53
C LEU A 448 -17.99 3.22 -5.32
N VAL A 449 -19.01 2.71 -4.63
CA VAL A 449 -20.15 1.98 -5.23
C VAL A 449 -21.03 2.88 -6.08
N SER A 450 -21.27 4.12 -5.64
CA SER A 450 -22.04 5.12 -6.39
C SER A 450 -21.26 5.72 -7.57
N GLY A 451 -19.93 5.59 -7.56
CA GLY A 451 -19.03 6.09 -8.59
C GLY A 451 -18.71 7.57 -8.45
N HIS A 452 -19.04 8.22 -7.32
CA HIS A 452 -18.55 9.57 -7.03
C HIS A 452 -17.05 9.53 -6.78
N GLN A 453 -16.58 8.52 -6.03
CA GLN A 453 -15.18 8.07 -6.10
C GLN A 453 -15.07 6.95 -7.14
N TRP A 454 -14.18 7.08 -8.13
CA TRP A 454 -14.06 6.07 -9.19
C TRP A 454 -13.24 4.86 -8.73
N MET A 455 -12.08 5.13 -8.13
CA MET A 455 -11.23 4.07 -7.58
C MET A 455 -10.58 4.48 -6.27
N THR A 456 -10.27 3.47 -5.47
CA THR A 456 -9.29 3.50 -4.38
C THR A 456 -8.23 2.43 -4.65
N ALA A 457 -7.13 2.43 -3.92
CA ALA A 457 -6.13 1.38 -3.99
C ALA A 457 -5.65 1.00 -2.59
N VAL A 458 -5.21 -0.25 -2.46
CA VAL A 458 -4.71 -0.82 -1.19
C VAL A 458 -3.55 -1.76 -1.45
N GLU A 459 -2.81 -2.08 -0.40
CA GLU A 459 -1.83 -3.16 -0.45
C GLU A 459 -2.53 -4.50 -0.69
N ASP A 460 -1.99 -5.37 -1.55
CA ASP A 460 -2.38 -6.79 -1.58
C ASP A 460 -1.86 -7.49 -0.32
N ARG A 461 -2.48 -7.22 0.82
CA ARG A 461 -2.11 -7.76 2.13
C ARG A 461 -2.07 -9.29 2.14
N LYS A 462 -3.00 -9.95 1.45
CA LYS A 462 -3.08 -11.42 1.36
C LYS A 462 -1.94 -11.96 0.50
N GLY A 463 -1.66 -11.33 -0.64
CA GLY A 463 -0.50 -11.65 -1.47
C GLY A 463 0.82 -11.42 -0.74
N ALA A 464 0.96 -10.29 -0.04
CA ALA A 464 2.11 -9.94 0.78
C ALA A 464 2.37 -11.00 1.86
N ALA A 465 1.34 -11.37 2.64
CA ALA A 465 1.45 -12.44 3.64
C ALA A 465 1.85 -13.79 3.02
N THR A 466 1.28 -14.11 1.85
CA THR A 466 1.62 -15.31 1.06
C THR A 466 3.11 -15.36 0.72
N GLN A 467 3.59 -14.29 0.10
CA GLN A 467 4.96 -14.18 -0.38
C GLN A 467 5.96 -14.10 0.77
N LEU A 468 5.62 -13.41 1.87
CA LEU A 468 6.47 -13.30 3.07
C LEU A 468 6.62 -14.64 3.79
N ALA A 469 5.54 -15.40 3.99
CA ALA A 469 5.63 -16.72 4.62
C ALA A 469 6.47 -17.71 3.77
N GLN A 470 6.32 -17.67 2.45
CA GLN A 470 7.16 -18.45 1.53
C GLN A 470 8.63 -18.02 1.61
N MET A 471 8.90 -16.71 1.71
CA MET A 471 10.24 -16.18 1.91
C MET A 471 10.87 -16.71 3.21
N CYS A 472 10.16 -16.64 4.34
CA CYS A 472 10.64 -17.16 5.62
C CYS A 472 10.93 -18.67 5.56
N LEU A 473 10.06 -19.47 4.92
CA LEU A 473 10.31 -20.89 4.72
C LEU A 473 11.62 -21.12 3.96
N LYS A 474 11.85 -20.37 2.87
CA LYS A 474 13.02 -20.54 2.02
C LYS A 474 14.31 -20.12 2.73
N ILE A 475 14.25 -19.01 3.45
CA ILE A 475 15.33 -18.49 4.28
C ILE A 475 15.72 -19.53 5.33
N ASN A 476 14.76 -20.04 6.12
CA ASN A 476 15.04 -21.07 7.12
C ASN A 476 15.66 -22.31 6.46
N GLN A 477 15.09 -22.81 5.36
CA GLN A 477 15.63 -23.97 4.62
C GLN A 477 17.03 -23.78 4.00
N GLY A 478 17.63 -22.59 4.10
CA GLY A 478 18.90 -22.25 3.45
C GLY A 478 18.81 -22.29 1.93
N THR A 479 17.60 -22.17 1.38
CA THR A 479 17.35 -22.23 -0.06
C THR A 479 17.16 -20.84 -0.63
N ALA A 480 17.60 -20.64 -1.87
CA ALA A 480 17.37 -19.36 -2.54
C ALA A 480 15.88 -19.08 -2.64
N VAL A 481 15.47 -17.87 -2.25
CA VAL A 481 14.15 -17.31 -2.58
C VAL A 481 14.09 -17.21 -4.10
N LYS A 482 13.55 -18.22 -4.78
CA LYS A 482 13.33 -18.19 -6.23
C LYS A 482 12.40 -17.03 -6.52
N SER A 483 12.83 -16.09 -7.37
CA SER A 483 12.13 -14.85 -7.68
C SER A 483 10.63 -15.08 -7.96
N PRO A 484 9.70 -14.79 -7.01
CA PRO A 484 8.36 -14.39 -7.44
C PRO A 484 8.54 -13.17 -8.37
N GLN A 485 7.59 -12.90 -9.26
CA GLN A 485 7.70 -11.80 -10.23
C GLN A 485 8.06 -10.46 -9.58
N ASN A 486 7.73 -10.30 -8.30
CA ASN A 486 7.90 -9.08 -7.53
C ASN A 486 9.13 -9.09 -6.61
N LEU A 487 10.00 -10.11 -6.70
CA LEU A 487 11.28 -10.12 -5.99
C LEU A 487 12.36 -9.52 -6.89
N THR A 488 12.86 -8.37 -6.47
CA THR A 488 13.97 -7.69 -7.10
C THR A 488 15.24 -7.86 -6.27
N LYS A 489 16.40 -7.69 -6.91
CA LYS A 489 17.67 -7.48 -6.20
C LYS A 489 18.12 -6.09 -6.54
N GLY A 490 18.32 -5.26 -5.53
CA GLY A 490 18.65 -3.86 -5.74
C GLY A 490 19.20 -3.19 -4.49
N THR A 491 19.32 -1.88 -4.60
CA THR A 491 19.53 -0.99 -3.46
C THR A 491 18.20 -0.34 -3.16
N TYR A 492 17.77 -0.36 -1.89
CA TYR A 492 16.60 0.38 -1.46
C TYR A 492 17.05 1.62 -0.67
N PRO A 493 16.51 2.82 -0.93
CA PRO A 493 16.83 4.01 -0.16
C PRO A 493 16.68 3.77 1.34
N GLY A 494 17.70 4.10 2.13
CA GLY A 494 17.70 3.93 3.59
C GLY A 494 18.05 2.54 4.11
N VAL A 495 18.13 1.48 3.28
CA VAL A 495 18.66 0.18 3.71
C VAL A 495 20.16 0.08 3.40
N ALA A 496 20.96 -0.30 4.39
CA ALA A 496 22.38 -0.55 4.17
C ALA A 496 22.58 -1.84 3.34
N GLY A 497 23.51 -1.81 2.39
CA GLY A 497 23.87 -2.97 1.56
C GLY A 497 23.45 -2.86 0.10
N LYS A 498 24.00 -3.76 -0.73
CA LYS A 498 23.71 -3.84 -2.18
C LYS A 498 23.19 -5.24 -2.52
N ASN A 499 22.25 -5.34 -3.45
CA ASN A 499 21.71 -6.59 -3.99
C ASN A 499 20.94 -7.47 -2.99
N MET A 500 20.37 -6.85 -1.97
CA MET A 500 19.50 -7.55 -1.02
C MET A 500 18.20 -7.98 -1.71
N PRO A 501 17.70 -9.21 -1.47
CA PRO A 501 16.38 -9.62 -1.93
C PRO A 501 15.31 -8.68 -1.40
N THR A 502 14.60 -8.00 -2.30
CA THR A 502 13.54 -7.04 -1.98
C THR A 502 12.25 -7.51 -2.61
N LEU A 503 11.28 -7.88 -1.78
CA LEU A 503 9.93 -8.21 -2.20
C LEU A 503 9.09 -6.94 -2.26
N ARG A 504 8.35 -6.76 -3.35
CA ARG A 504 7.43 -5.64 -3.55
C ARG A 504 6.02 -6.17 -3.78
N PRO A 505 5.20 -6.42 -2.75
CA PRO A 505 3.83 -6.85 -2.95
C PRO A 505 3.05 -5.84 -3.80
N ASP A 506 2.06 -6.31 -4.55
CA ASP A 506 1.34 -5.46 -5.50
C ASP A 506 0.36 -4.51 -4.80
N LEU A 507 0.16 -3.34 -5.38
CA LEU A 507 -0.98 -2.48 -5.04
C LEU A 507 -2.17 -2.89 -5.88
N VAL A 508 -3.33 -3.07 -5.24
CA VAL A 508 -4.56 -3.46 -5.91
C VAL A 508 -5.47 -2.25 -6.05
N ALA A 509 -5.79 -1.90 -7.30
CA ALA A 509 -6.82 -0.91 -7.59
C ALA A 509 -8.22 -1.53 -7.41
N VAL A 510 -9.07 -0.81 -6.69
CA VAL A 510 -10.44 -1.20 -6.36
C VAL A 510 -11.40 -0.18 -6.94
N SER A 511 -12.41 -0.63 -7.68
CA SER A 511 -13.56 0.15 -8.12
C SER A 511 -14.85 -0.62 -7.84
N ALA A 512 -16.02 0.01 -8.06
CA ALA A 512 -17.31 -0.68 -7.95
C ALA A 512 -17.36 -2.02 -8.73
N SER A 513 -16.63 -2.10 -9.86
CA SER A 513 -16.67 -3.24 -10.77
C SER A 513 -15.93 -4.49 -10.26
N ASN A 514 -15.00 -4.33 -9.32
CA ASN A 514 -14.18 -5.42 -8.78
C ASN A 514 -14.19 -5.50 -7.25
N LEU A 515 -14.91 -4.59 -6.56
CA LEU A 515 -15.01 -4.52 -5.10
C LEU A 515 -15.27 -5.89 -4.46
N LYS A 516 -16.22 -6.65 -5.00
CA LYS A 516 -16.55 -8.00 -4.50
C LYS A 516 -15.36 -8.95 -4.59
N SER A 517 -14.78 -9.11 -5.77
CA SER A 517 -13.67 -10.04 -5.98
C SER A 517 -12.39 -9.63 -5.27
N THR A 518 -12.21 -8.33 -5.05
CA THR A 518 -10.97 -7.76 -4.51
C THR A 518 -10.98 -7.62 -2.99
N LEU A 519 -12.09 -7.16 -2.39
CA LEU A 519 -12.15 -6.88 -0.96
C LEU A 519 -13.10 -7.81 -0.18
N ILE A 520 -14.23 -8.21 -0.77
CA ILE A 520 -15.24 -9.03 -0.04
C ILE A 520 -14.87 -10.51 -0.07
N ASP A 521 -14.68 -11.09 -1.26
CA ASP A 521 -14.41 -12.52 -1.43
C ASP A 521 -13.12 -12.97 -0.72
N PRO A 522 -12.02 -12.18 -0.73
CA PRO A 522 -10.81 -12.52 0.04
C PRO A 522 -10.91 -12.18 1.54
N GLY A 523 -12.01 -11.57 1.98
CA GLY A 523 -12.28 -11.26 3.39
C GLY A 523 -11.48 -10.07 3.94
N TYR A 524 -11.22 -9.04 3.13
CA TYR A 524 -10.71 -7.76 3.63
C TYR A 524 -11.80 -7.00 4.39
N ILE A 525 -13.03 -7.04 3.87
CA ILE A 525 -14.22 -6.41 4.44
C ILE A 525 -15.43 -7.37 4.32
N THR A 526 -16.49 -7.10 5.07
CA THR A 526 -17.78 -7.77 4.93
C THR A 526 -18.71 -7.05 3.95
N LEU A 527 -19.83 -7.69 3.58
CA LEU A 527 -20.89 -7.01 2.82
C LEU A 527 -21.49 -5.82 3.60
N ALA A 528 -21.66 -5.99 4.92
CA ALA A 528 -22.18 -4.95 5.79
C ALA A 528 -21.27 -3.73 5.86
N ASP A 529 -19.94 -3.94 5.89
CA ASP A 529 -18.94 -2.87 5.84
C ASP A 529 -19.06 -2.05 4.54
N ALA A 530 -19.40 -2.69 3.44
CA ALA A 530 -19.62 -2.02 2.16
C ALA A 530 -21.04 -1.45 1.98
N GLY A 531 -21.83 -1.37 3.08
CA GLY A 531 -23.17 -0.79 3.09
C GLY A 531 -24.24 -1.62 2.37
N MET A 532 -24.08 -2.95 2.30
CA MET A 532 -24.94 -3.86 1.53
C MET A 532 -25.61 -4.97 2.33
#